data_AF-A0A514XGY7-F1
#
_entry.id   AF-A0A514XGY7-F1
#
_cell.length_a   1.000
_cell.length_b   1.000
_cell.length_c   1.000
_cell.angle_alpha   90.00
_cell.angle_beta   90.00
_cell.angle_gamma   90.00
#
_symmetry.space_group_name_H-M   'P 1'
#
loop_
_entity.id
_entity.type
_entity.pdbx_description
1 polymer ?
#
loop_
_entity_poly.entity_id
_entity_poly.type
_entity_poly.pdbx_seq_one_letter_code
_entity_poly.pdbx_strand_id
1 'polypeptide(L)'
;MTSLSHWCRNMGEDFFSLGIERVPVGETIQVDIPLKFAAAASGLAATYGWRLHINDTTEMEGIEFADVLIQMAAEIAQARGTNMRSLREILAPGTPWIEQPPLKSKKCVLYGRSRVTESLERHLMLLDFQPRIETDFDSLVFRADEIVIVATQTPRDLDLVACAVIARSSHVAIVGDEKRAQSIIRHLNRSEEKMAKEPVYLPAGVDIGARNADEMALSIVVEILLRGRMN
;
A
#
# COMPACT_ATOMS: atom_id res chain seq x y z
N MET A 1 2.91 -5.54 -29.76
CA MET A 1 1.46 -5.44 -29.45
C MET A 1 0.97 -6.82 -29.09
N THR A 2 1.02 -7.17 -27.81
CA THR A 2 0.59 -8.50 -27.33
C THR A 2 -0.67 -8.29 -26.50
N SER A 3 -1.77 -8.79 -27.04
CA SER A 3 -3.14 -8.57 -26.57
C SER A 3 -3.37 -9.06 -25.13
N LEU A 4 -4.07 -8.24 -24.33
CA LEU A 4 -4.62 -8.55 -22.99
C LEU A 4 -5.37 -9.89 -22.91
N SER A 5 -5.86 -10.42 -24.03
CA SER A 5 -6.64 -11.66 -24.10
C SER A 5 -5.85 -12.95 -23.89
N HIS A 6 -4.51 -12.92 -23.95
CA HIS A 6 -3.70 -14.14 -23.73
C HIS A 6 -3.46 -14.44 -22.23
N TRP A 7 -3.66 -13.43 -21.36
CA TRP A 7 -3.29 -13.51 -19.94
C TRP A 7 -4.32 -14.27 -19.08
N CYS A 8 -5.59 -14.35 -19.52
CA CYS A 8 -6.66 -14.99 -18.76
C CYS A 8 -6.57 -16.53 -18.67
N ARG A 9 -5.64 -17.19 -19.38
CA ARG A 9 -5.74 -18.64 -19.63
C ARG A 9 -4.88 -19.55 -18.73
N ASN A 10 -3.95 -19.01 -17.94
CA ASN A 10 -2.99 -19.81 -17.15
C ASN A 10 -2.98 -19.45 -15.65
N MET A 11 -4.14 -19.45 -14.98
CA MET A 11 -4.22 -19.40 -13.51
C MET A 11 -4.24 -20.83 -12.95
N GLY A 12 -3.05 -21.39 -12.70
CA GLY A 12 -2.85 -22.57 -11.86
C GLY A 12 -2.91 -22.19 -10.38
N GLU A 13 -3.43 -23.14 -9.61
CA GLU A 13 -3.90 -23.02 -8.23
C GLU A 13 -2.77 -22.87 -7.18
N ASP A 14 -3.19 -22.45 -5.98
CA ASP A 14 -2.45 -22.44 -4.69
C ASP A 14 -1.99 -21.07 -4.15
N PHE A 15 -2.93 -20.21 -3.74
CA PHE A 15 -2.63 -19.11 -2.78
C PHE A 15 -3.86 -18.78 -1.90
N PHE A 16 -4.18 -19.65 -0.95
CA PHE A 16 -5.18 -19.42 0.10
C PHE A 16 -4.47 -19.16 1.44
N SER A 17 -4.19 -17.90 1.74
CA SER A 17 -3.78 -17.49 3.11
C SER A 17 -4.27 -16.09 3.51
N LEU A 18 -4.92 -15.34 2.62
CA LEU A 18 -5.40 -13.98 2.90
C LEU A 18 -6.94 -13.82 2.82
N GLY A 19 -7.70 -14.91 2.67
CA GLY A 19 -9.17 -14.80 2.57
C GLY A 19 -9.62 -13.87 1.44
N ILE A 20 -8.88 -13.84 0.32
CA ILE A 20 -9.18 -12.98 -0.83
C ILE A 20 -10.42 -13.56 -1.53
N GLU A 21 -11.59 -13.04 -1.20
CA GLU A 21 -12.82 -13.32 -1.93
C GLU A 21 -12.75 -12.70 -3.33
N ARG A 22 -13.37 -13.36 -4.31
CA ARG A 22 -13.61 -12.73 -5.63
C ARG A 22 -14.48 -11.50 -5.40
N VAL A 23 -14.02 -10.33 -5.85
CA VAL A 23 -14.76 -9.08 -5.73
C VAL A 23 -16.13 -9.22 -6.43
N PRO A 24 -17.24 -8.87 -5.78
CA PRO A 24 -18.51 -8.73 -6.48
C PRO A 24 -18.36 -7.65 -7.55
N VAL A 25 -18.46 -8.07 -8.81
CA VAL A 25 -18.44 -7.16 -9.96
C VAL A 25 -19.64 -6.23 -9.85
N GLY A 26 -19.40 -4.93 -9.61
CA GLY A 26 -20.43 -3.92 -9.86
C GLY A 26 -20.67 -2.85 -8.81
N GLU A 27 -19.90 -2.76 -7.73
CA GLU A 27 -19.94 -1.60 -6.84
C GLU A 27 -19.49 -0.35 -7.62
N THR A 28 -20.16 0.79 -7.40
CA THR A 28 -19.88 2.06 -8.11
C THR A 28 -19.43 3.11 -7.11
N ILE A 29 -18.28 3.73 -7.34
CA ILE A 29 -17.82 4.90 -6.59
C ILE A 29 -18.01 6.16 -7.42
N GLN A 30 -18.35 7.26 -6.75
CA GLN A 30 -18.42 8.58 -7.37
C GLN A 30 -17.12 9.31 -7.08
N VAL A 31 -16.48 9.87 -8.11
CA VAL A 31 -15.30 10.70 -7.91
C VAL A 31 -15.41 11.97 -8.73
N ASP A 32 -14.91 13.05 -8.14
CA ASP A 32 -14.85 14.38 -8.74
C ASP A 32 -13.41 14.64 -9.17
N ILE A 33 -13.06 14.21 -10.40
CA ILE A 33 -11.68 14.24 -10.89
C ILE A 33 -11.58 14.92 -12.26
N PRO A 34 -10.45 15.60 -12.55
CA PRO A 34 -10.19 16.14 -13.88
C PRO A 34 -10.25 15.06 -14.97
N LEU A 35 -10.85 15.39 -16.11
CA LEU A 35 -11.02 14.46 -17.23
C LEU A 35 -9.69 13.84 -17.73
N LYS A 36 -8.56 14.56 -17.58
CA LYS A 36 -7.21 14.05 -17.88
C LYS A 36 -6.85 12.76 -17.13
N PHE A 37 -7.45 12.51 -15.97
CA PHE A 37 -7.21 11.32 -15.14
C PHE A 37 -8.28 10.24 -15.31
N ALA A 38 -9.39 10.54 -15.99
CA ALA A 38 -10.56 9.67 -16.10
C ALA A 38 -10.22 8.26 -16.59
N ALA A 39 -9.41 8.15 -17.65
CA ALA A 39 -9.06 6.86 -18.23
C ALA A 39 -8.20 6.00 -17.29
N ALA A 40 -7.18 6.61 -16.66
CA ALA A 40 -6.30 5.90 -15.72
C ALA A 40 -7.06 5.47 -14.46
N ALA A 41 -7.88 6.37 -13.89
CA ALA A 41 -8.69 6.09 -12.71
C ALA A 41 -9.74 4.99 -12.98
N SER A 42 -10.41 5.05 -14.13
CA SER A 42 -11.38 4.01 -14.54
C SER A 42 -10.70 2.67 -14.77
N GLY A 43 -9.50 2.65 -15.35
CA GLY A 43 -8.70 1.44 -15.52
C GLY A 43 -8.34 0.79 -14.18
N LEU A 44 -7.89 1.60 -13.21
CA LEU A 44 -7.60 1.12 -11.85
C LEU A 44 -8.85 0.62 -11.13
N ALA A 45 -9.93 1.40 -11.13
CA ALA A 45 -11.19 0.97 -10.51
C ALA A 45 -11.68 -0.36 -11.06
N ALA A 46 -11.57 -0.57 -12.38
CA ALA A 46 -11.93 -1.84 -12.99
C ALA A 46 -11.08 -3.01 -12.47
N THR A 47 -9.78 -2.81 -12.21
CA THR A 47 -8.93 -3.85 -11.58
C THR A 47 -9.37 -4.18 -10.15
N TYR A 48 -9.94 -3.19 -9.45
CA TYR A 48 -10.47 -3.38 -8.10
C TYR A 48 -11.83 -4.07 -8.10
N GLY A 49 -12.50 -4.21 -9.25
CA GLY A 49 -13.88 -4.68 -9.38
C GLY A 49 -14.94 -3.57 -9.27
N TRP A 50 -14.51 -2.31 -9.31
CA TRP A 50 -15.36 -1.13 -9.17
C TRP A 50 -15.62 -0.44 -10.51
N ARG A 51 -16.77 0.23 -10.59
CA ARG A 51 -17.08 1.19 -11.66
C ARG A 51 -16.92 2.61 -11.13
N LEU A 52 -16.27 3.46 -11.92
CA LEU A 52 -16.13 4.87 -11.60
C LEU A 52 -17.28 5.65 -12.24
N HIS A 53 -18.00 6.44 -11.45
CA HIS A 53 -18.85 7.51 -11.96
C HIS A 53 -18.10 8.82 -11.78
N ILE A 54 -17.68 9.42 -12.90
CA ILE A 54 -16.91 10.66 -12.90
C ILE A 54 -17.89 11.82 -13.03
N ASN A 55 -17.96 12.66 -12.00
CA ASN A 55 -18.57 13.96 -12.15
C ASN A 55 -17.47 14.88 -12.70
N ASP A 56 -17.60 15.28 -13.96
CA ASP A 56 -16.61 16.14 -14.61
C ASP A 56 -16.60 17.51 -13.91
N THR A 57 -15.55 17.75 -13.12
CA THR A 57 -15.25 19.09 -12.61
C THR A 57 -14.32 19.78 -13.60
N THR A 58 -14.93 20.68 -14.37
CA THR A 58 -14.19 21.57 -15.28
C THR A 58 -13.25 22.41 -14.44
N GLU A 59 -11.94 22.24 -14.65
CA GLU A 59 -10.87 23.14 -14.17
C GLU A 59 -10.60 23.16 -12.66
N MET A 60 -10.43 22.00 -12.01
CA MET A 60 -9.70 21.96 -10.74
C MET A 60 -8.19 22.01 -11.00
N GLU A 61 -7.64 23.22 -11.15
CA GLU A 61 -6.19 23.44 -11.21
C GLU A 61 -5.51 22.89 -9.94
N GLY A 62 -4.33 22.27 -10.11
CA GLY A 62 -3.53 21.76 -8.99
C GLY A 62 -3.88 20.35 -8.48
N ILE A 63 -4.89 19.68 -9.04
CA ILE A 63 -5.13 18.26 -8.74
C ILE A 63 -4.09 17.39 -9.44
N GLU A 64 -3.40 16.58 -8.64
CA GLU A 64 -2.44 15.55 -9.06
C GLU A 64 -3.09 14.16 -9.06
N PHE A 65 -2.48 13.18 -9.74
CA PHE A 65 -3.01 11.81 -9.73
C PHE A 65 -3.02 11.17 -8.33
N ALA A 66 -2.15 11.66 -7.43
CA ALA A 66 -2.17 11.28 -6.02
C ALA A 66 -3.50 11.63 -5.32
N ASP A 67 -4.11 12.78 -5.64
CA ASP A 67 -5.41 13.19 -5.11
C ASP A 67 -6.51 12.24 -5.54
N VAL A 68 -6.45 11.81 -6.81
CA VAL A 68 -7.41 10.85 -7.38
C VAL A 68 -7.37 9.54 -6.61
N LEU A 69 -6.19 8.99 -6.32
CA LEU A 69 -6.07 7.74 -5.56
C LEU A 69 -6.57 7.89 -4.11
N ILE A 70 -6.29 9.03 -3.47
CA ILE A 70 -6.80 9.31 -2.12
C ILE A 70 -8.33 9.40 -2.13
N GLN A 71 -8.92 10.09 -3.11
CA GLN A 71 -10.37 10.18 -3.25
C GLN A 71 -11.01 8.82 -3.51
N MET A 72 -10.44 8.01 -4.41
CA MET A 72 -10.92 6.64 -4.66
C MET A 72 -10.90 5.79 -3.38
N ALA A 73 -9.83 5.87 -2.59
CA ALA A 73 -9.73 5.16 -1.33
C ALA A 73 -10.78 5.64 -0.30
N ALA A 74 -11.01 6.95 -0.21
CA ALA A 74 -12.03 7.52 0.66
C ALA A 74 -13.45 7.05 0.29
N GLU A 75 -13.77 7.00 -1.00
CA GLU A 75 -15.06 6.52 -1.50
C GLU A 75 -15.28 5.04 -1.21
N ILE A 76 -14.25 4.21 -1.42
CA ILE A 76 -14.28 2.78 -1.04
C ILE A 76 -14.50 2.65 0.47
N ALA A 77 -13.77 3.45 1.27
CA ALA A 77 -13.86 3.40 2.72
C ALA A 77 -15.27 3.78 3.20
N GLN A 78 -15.85 4.85 2.64
CA GLN A 78 -17.20 5.32 2.93
C GLN A 78 -18.25 4.28 2.55
N ALA A 79 -18.17 3.71 1.34
CA ALA A 79 -19.07 2.67 0.88
C ALA A 79 -19.07 1.43 1.80
N ARG A 80 -17.97 1.21 2.54
CA ARG A 80 -17.79 0.08 3.46
C ARG A 80 -17.92 0.45 4.93
N GLY A 81 -18.22 1.70 5.27
CA GLY A 81 -18.34 2.18 6.66
C GLY A 81 -17.03 2.13 7.45
N THR A 82 -15.89 2.26 6.77
CA THR A 82 -14.55 2.38 7.37
C THR A 82 -14.11 3.85 7.40
N ASN A 83 -12.90 4.16 7.88
CA ASN A 83 -12.56 5.53 8.30
C ASN A 83 -11.21 6.06 7.81
N MET A 84 -10.54 5.40 6.86
CA MET A 84 -9.25 5.84 6.29
C MET A 84 -8.13 6.04 7.32
N ARG A 85 -8.30 5.57 8.56
CA ARG A 85 -7.24 5.63 9.57
C ARG A 85 -6.16 4.61 9.24
N SER A 86 -4.92 4.89 9.59
CA SER A 86 -3.86 3.89 9.44
C SER A 86 -4.24 2.61 10.18
N LEU A 87 -4.07 1.45 9.54
CA LEU A 87 -4.35 0.14 10.12
C LEU A 87 -3.52 -0.07 11.40
N ARG A 88 -2.32 0.50 11.45
CA ARG A 88 -1.48 0.52 12.65
C ARG A 88 -2.16 1.19 13.84
N GLU A 89 -2.86 2.30 13.62
CA GLU A 89 -3.56 3.01 14.70
C GLU A 89 -4.71 2.19 15.29
N ILE A 90 -5.39 1.45 14.43
CA ILE A 90 -6.50 0.58 14.81
C ILE A 90 -5.98 -0.54 15.71
N LEU A 91 -4.79 -1.08 15.42
CA LEU A 91 -4.18 -2.14 16.24
C LEU A 91 -3.63 -1.68 17.59
N ALA A 92 -3.15 -0.45 17.69
CA ALA A 92 -2.55 0.08 18.92
C ALA A 92 -3.15 1.43 19.35
N PRO A 93 -4.45 1.49 19.68
CA PRO A 93 -5.08 2.73 20.12
C PRO A 93 -4.39 3.29 21.37
N GLY A 94 -4.09 4.59 21.39
CA GLY A 94 -3.52 5.28 22.56
C GLY A 94 -2.01 5.15 22.74
N THR A 95 -1.29 4.49 21.83
CA THR A 95 0.19 4.55 21.81
C THR A 95 0.61 5.89 21.17
N PRO A 96 1.43 6.74 21.84
CA PRO A 96 1.77 8.05 21.33
C PRO A 96 2.45 7.96 19.96
N TRP A 97 1.83 8.60 18.97
CA TRP A 97 2.44 8.80 17.67
C TRP A 97 3.58 9.81 17.80
N ILE A 98 4.67 9.50 17.12
CA ILE A 98 5.67 10.50 16.77
C ILE A 98 5.37 10.86 15.32
N GLU A 99 5.07 12.14 15.09
CA GLU A 99 5.03 12.70 13.74
C GLU A 99 6.27 12.25 12.99
N GLN A 100 6.06 11.55 11.88
CA GLN A 100 7.16 11.06 11.10
C GLN A 100 7.62 12.17 10.14
N PRO A 101 8.94 12.30 9.91
CA PRO A 101 9.42 13.24 8.93
C PRO A 101 8.80 12.93 7.56
N PRO A 102 8.62 13.96 6.72
CA PRO A 102 8.14 13.77 5.35
C PRO A 102 9.07 12.83 4.60
N LEU A 103 8.51 12.13 3.60
CA LEU A 103 9.27 11.19 2.78
C LEU A 103 10.42 11.92 2.08
N LYS A 104 11.62 11.36 2.22
CA LYS A 104 12.87 11.99 1.72
C LYS A 104 13.12 11.73 0.23
N SER A 105 12.54 10.66 -0.31
CA SER A 105 12.68 10.27 -1.71
C SER A 105 11.49 9.43 -2.17
N LYS A 106 11.40 9.21 -3.49
CA LYS A 106 10.43 8.29 -4.10
C LYS A 106 11.03 6.91 -4.45
N LYS A 107 12.19 6.55 -3.88
CA LYS A 107 12.81 5.23 -4.09
C LYS A 107 12.12 4.20 -3.21
N CYS A 108 11.56 3.16 -3.83
CA CYS A 108 10.86 2.10 -3.11
C CYS A 108 11.53 0.75 -3.33
N VAL A 109 11.66 -0.04 -2.27
CA VAL A 109 12.06 -1.44 -2.36
C VAL A 109 10.91 -2.30 -1.85
N LEU A 110 10.39 -3.17 -2.72
CA LEU A 110 9.27 -4.07 -2.46
C LEU A 110 9.83 -5.48 -2.28
N TYR A 111 9.80 -6.02 -1.06
CA TYR A 111 10.28 -7.38 -0.80
C TYR A 111 9.16 -8.40 -0.96
N GLY A 112 9.38 -9.38 -1.83
CA GLY A 112 8.44 -10.48 -2.11
C GLY A 112 7.88 -10.44 -3.53
N ARG A 113 7.22 -11.54 -3.92
CA ARG A 113 6.55 -11.68 -5.23
C ARG A 113 5.14 -12.20 -5.02
N SER A 114 4.20 -11.27 -4.92
CA SER A 114 2.77 -11.52 -4.76
C SER A 114 1.96 -10.59 -5.66
N ARG A 115 0.66 -10.85 -5.80
CA ARG A 115 -0.25 -9.91 -6.47
C ARG A 115 -0.26 -8.53 -5.82
N VAL A 116 -0.03 -8.45 -4.50
CA VAL A 116 0.04 -7.16 -3.80
C VAL A 116 1.28 -6.39 -4.23
N THR A 117 2.45 -7.04 -4.35
CA THR A 117 3.67 -6.35 -4.80
C THR A 117 3.59 -5.91 -6.26
N GLU A 118 3.00 -6.74 -7.13
CA GLU A 118 2.76 -6.37 -8.54
C GLU A 118 1.79 -5.18 -8.67
N SER A 119 0.73 -5.17 -7.83
CA SER A 119 -0.20 -4.05 -7.82
C SER A 119 0.45 -2.78 -7.24
N LEU A 120 1.18 -2.89 -6.13
CA LEU A 120 1.95 -1.80 -5.55
C LEU A 120 2.90 -1.16 -6.56
N GLU A 121 3.66 -1.97 -7.29
CA GLU A 121 4.57 -1.49 -8.33
C GLU A 121 3.84 -0.64 -9.36
N ARG A 122 2.70 -1.10 -9.89
CA ARG A 122 1.89 -0.34 -10.85
C ARG A 122 1.44 1.01 -10.29
N HIS A 123 0.92 1.05 -9.07
CA HIS A 123 0.45 2.30 -8.47
C HIS A 123 1.59 3.27 -8.21
N LEU A 124 2.72 2.77 -7.70
CA LEU A 124 3.91 3.58 -7.42
C LEU A 124 4.49 4.18 -8.71
N MET A 125 4.54 3.40 -9.80
CA MET A 125 4.98 3.91 -11.10
C MET A 125 4.08 5.02 -11.65
N LEU A 126 2.75 4.93 -11.47
CA LEU A 126 1.81 6.00 -11.87
C LEU A 126 2.00 7.30 -11.09
N LEU A 127 2.71 7.25 -9.97
CA LEU A 127 3.01 8.39 -9.10
C LEU A 127 4.47 8.85 -9.20
N ASP A 128 5.19 8.41 -10.24
CA ASP A 128 6.61 8.66 -10.49
C ASP A 128 7.55 8.19 -9.36
N PHE A 129 7.14 7.15 -8.62
CA PHE A 129 8.07 6.45 -7.73
C PHE A 129 8.97 5.50 -8.52
N GLN A 130 10.06 5.10 -7.88
CA GLN A 130 11.06 4.18 -8.43
C GLN A 130 10.99 2.86 -7.64
N PRO A 131 9.95 2.03 -7.83
CA PRO A 131 9.88 0.73 -7.19
C PRO A 131 10.90 -0.24 -7.79
N ARG A 132 11.48 -1.05 -6.90
CA ARG A 132 12.29 -2.22 -7.24
C ARG A 132 11.79 -3.40 -6.44
N ILE A 133 11.41 -4.46 -7.13
CA ILE A 133 11.02 -5.72 -6.48
C ILE A 133 12.29 -6.51 -6.16
N GLU A 134 12.44 -6.89 -4.89
CA GLU A 134 13.53 -7.72 -4.40
C GLU A 134 13.00 -9.06 -3.86
N THR A 135 13.66 -10.13 -4.26
CA THR A 135 13.34 -11.50 -3.81
C THR A 135 14.55 -12.22 -3.21
N ASP A 136 15.74 -11.62 -3.29
CA ASP A 136 16.92 -12.11 -2.61
C ASP A 136 16.98 -11.51 -1.20
N PHE A 137 16.86 -12.37 -0.20
CA PHE A 137 16.83 -11.98 1.21
C PHE A 137 18.20 -12.10 1.88
N ASP A 138 19.22 -12.58 1.18
CA ASP A 138 20.55 -12.82 1.74
C ASP A 138 21.52 -11.66 1.41
N SER A 139 21.21 -10.83 0.41
CA SER A 139 21.95 -9.62 0.04
C SER A 139 21.28 -8.33 0.50
N LEU A 140 20.95 -8.23 1.80
CA LEU A 140 20.20 -7.10 2.35
C LEU A 140 21.02 -5.80 2.41
N VAL A 141 20.80 -4.91 1.45
CA VAL A 141 21.34 -3.55 1.47
C VAL A 141 20.18 -2.55 1.46
N PHE A 142 19.90 -1.98 2.62
CA PHE A 142 18.89 -0.94 2.81
C PHE A 142 19.55 0.45 2.87
N ARG A 143 18.83 1.47 2.40
CA ARG A 143 19.30 2.86 2.44
C ARG A 143 18.34 3.76 3.20
N ALA A 144 18.89 4.76 3.89
CA ALA A 144 18.12 5.68 4.71
C ALA A 144 17.10 6.55 3.92
N ASP A 145 17.29 6.68 2.60
CA ASP A 145 16.38 7.42 1.72
C ASP A 145 15.31 6.53 1.05
N GLU A 146 15.32 5.22 1.30
CA GLU A 146 14.38 4.27 0.69
C GLU A 146 13.08 4.13 1.50
N ILE A 147 11.99 3.84 0.78
CA ILE A 147 10.71 3.37 1.30
C ILE A 147 10.71 1.86 1.15
N VAL A 148 10.64 1.14 2.27
CA VAL A 148 10.72 -0.33 2.31
C VAL A 148 9.34 -0.89 2.59
N ILE A 149 8.85 -1.75 1.70
CA ILE A 149 7.58 -2.47 1.86
C ILE A 149 7.87 -3.96 1.83
N VAL A 150 7.57 -4.65 2.92
CA VAL A 150 7.80 -6.08 3.09
C VAL A 150 6.50 -6.83 2.88
N ALA A 151 6.47 -7.72 1.88
CA ALA A 151 5.28 -8.50 1.50
C ALA A 151 5.66 -9.96 1.17
N THR A 152 6.67 -10.52 1.86
CA THR A 152 7.17 -11.88 1.56
C THR A 152 6.27 -12.97 2.12
N GLN A 153 5.54 -12.65 3.20
CA GLN A 153 4.75 -13.59 3.97
C GLN A 153 5.53 -14.73 4.63
N THR A 154 6.85 -14.64 4.73
CA THR A 154 7.73 -15.65 5.35
C THR A 154 8.25 -15.24 6.74
N PRO A 155 8.79 -16.16 7.55
CA PRO A 155 9.45 -15.82 8.82
C PRO A 155 10.60 -14.80 8.69
N ARG A 156 11.20 -14.66 7.50
CA ARG A 156 12.28 -13.69 7.23
C ARG A 156 11.82 -12.23 7.26
N ASP A 157 10.52 -11.97 7.30
CA ASP A 157 9.99 -10.60 7.46
C ASP A 157 10.53 -9.91 8.72
N LEU A 158 10.80 -10.68 9.78
CA LEU A 158 11.39 -10.16 11.01
C LEU A 158 12.76 -9.54 10.75
N ASP A 159 13.65 -10.29 10.10
CA ASP A 159 15.01 -9.85 9.78
C ASP A 159 14.99 -8.68 8.80
N LEU A 160 14.12 -8.73 7.79
CA LEU A 160 13.96 -7.65 6.81
C LEU A 160 13.54 -6.34 7.47
N VAL A 161 12.54 -6.38 8.34
CA VAL A 161 12.06 -5.19 9.06
C VAL A 161 13.14 -4.69 10.01
N ALA A 162 13.78 -5.56 10.78
CA ALA A 162 14.85 -5.17 11.70
C ALA A 162 16.00 -4.47 10.96
N CYS A 163 16.51 -5.07 9.88
CA CYS A 163 17.59 -4.49 9.07
C CYS A 163 17.19 -3.15 8.44
N ALA A 164 15.96 -3.03 7.91
CA ALA A 164 15.47 -1.78 7.32
C ALA A 164 15.37 -0.64 8.35
N VAL A 165 14.96 -0.97 9.58
CA VAL A 165 14.90 -0.04 10.72
C VAL A 165 16.29 0.38 11.17
N ILE A 166 17.22 -0.56 11.33
CA ILE A 166 18.63 -0.26 11.67
C ILE A 166 19.26 0.67 10.63
N ALA A 167 18.95 0.45 9.35
CA ALA A 167 19.40 1.30 8.24
C ALA A 167 18.72 2.68 8.19
N ARG A 168 17.74 2.95 9.07
CA ARG A 168 16.95 4.19 9.14
C ARG A 168 16.26 4.53 7.84
N SER A 169 15.70 3.51 7.18
CA SER A 169 14.88 3.70 5.98
C SER A 169 13.75 4.69 6.25
N SER A 170 13.41 5.51 5.26
CA SER A 170 12.44 6.62 5.41
C SER A 170 11.01 6.16 5.74
N HIS A 171 10.72 4.91 5.43
CA HIS A 171 9.47 4.22 5.71
C HIS A 171 9.76 2.72 5.74
N VAL A 172 9.22 2.01 6.71
CA VAL A 172 9.26 0.54 6.75
C VAL A 172 7.85 0.05 6.99
N ALA A 173 7.29 -0.70 6.07
CA ALA A 173 5.91 -1.15 6.14
C ALA A 173 5.82 -2.65 5.90
N ILE A 174 4.87 -3.33 6.56
CA ILE A 174 4.59 -4.74 6.28
C ILE A 174 3.17 -4.96 5.74
N VAL A 175 3.09 -5.71 4.66
CA VAL A 175 1.85 -6.29 4.18
C VAL A 175 1.54 -7.53 5.00
N GLY A 176 0.44 -7.52 5.73
CA GLY A 176 0.02 -8.66 6.54
C GLY A 176 -1.20 -8.37 7.39
N ASP A 177 -1.61 -9.36 8.16
CA ASP A 177 -2.68 -9.23 9.13
C ASP A 177 -2.18 -8.68 10.47
N GLU A 178 -3.14 -8.43 11.36
CA GLU A 178 -2.87 -8.00 12.74
C GLU A 178 -1.93 -8.94 13.49
N LYS A 179 -2.13 -10.25 13.37
CA LYS A 179 -1.35 -11.26 14.10
C LYS A 179 0.12 -11.20 13.71
N ARG A 180 0.40 -11.05 12.41
CA ARG A 180 1.75 -10.89 11.88
C ARG A 180 2.38 -9.59 12.38
N ALA A 181 1.66 -8.48 12.28
CA ALA A 181 2.12 -7.19 12.79
C ALA A 181 2.50 -7.28 14.28
N GLN A 182 1.63 -7.84 15.12
CA GLN A 182 1.89 -8.03 16.55
C GLN A 182 3.08 -8.97 16.82
N SER A 183 3.29 -10.00 16.00
CA SER A 183 4.46 -10.88 16.13
C SER A 183 5.76 -10.12 15.93
N ILE A 184 5.82 -9.27 14.90
CA ILE A 184 6.99 -8.45 14.57
C ILE A 184 7.23 -7.40 15.63
N ILE A 185 6.19 -6.67 16.06
CA ILE A 185 6.30 -5.70 17.15
C ILE A 185 6.85 -6.35 18.42
N ARG A 186 6.37 -7.54 18.79
CA ARG A 186 6.88 -8.27 19.96
C ARG A 186 8.35 -8.68 19.82
N HIS A 187 8.78 -9.05 18.61
CA HIS A 187 10.17 -9.40 18.36
C HIS A 187 11.08 -8.19 18.48
N LEU A 188 10.72 -7.08 17.82
CA LEU A 188 11.52 -5.86 17.81
C LEU A 188 11.53 -5.13 19.17
N ASN A 189 10.49 -5.28 20.00
CA ASN A 189 10.52 -4.76 21.38
C ASN A 189 11.39 -5.60 22.33
N ARG A 190 11.74 -6.83 21.96
CA ARG A 190 12.64 -7.69 22.74
C ARG A 190 14.10 -7.44 22.43
N SER A 191 14.43 -6.98 21.22
CA SER A 191 15.75 -6.39 20.97
C SER A 191 15.82 -5.06 21.75
N GLU A 192 16.99 -4.68 22.28
CA GLU A 192 17.17 -3.39 22.97
C GLU A 192 17.01 -2.16 22.03
N GLU A 193 16.58 -2.40 20.79
CA GLU A 193 16.27 -1.43 19.75
C GLU A 193 14.94 -0.75 20.11
N LYS A 194 15.01 0.45 20.70
CA LYS A 194 13.84 1.26 21.01
C LYS A 194 13.10 1.68 19.74
N MET A 195 12.20 0.82 19.28
CA MET A 195 11.28 0.97 18.15
C MET A 195 10.33 2.14 18.24
N ALA A 196 10.04 2.64 19.46
CA ALA A 196 8.97 3.61 19.69
C ALA A 196 9.11 4.91 18.87
N LYS A 197 10.26 5.13 18.22
CA LYS A 197 10.58 6.32 17.41
C LYS A 197 10.73 6.08 15.92
N GLU A 198 10.74 4.84 15.44
CA GLU A 198 11.10 4.51 14.05
C GLU A 198 9.86 4.43 13.14
N PRO A 199 9.98 4.77 11.83
CA PRO A 199 8.87 4.89 10.88
C PRO A 199 8.32 3.53 10.42
N VAL A 200 7.79 2.74 11.35
CA VAL A 200 7.37 1.35 11.10
C VAL A 200 5.85 1.19 11.08
N TYR A 201 5.31 0.63 9.99
CA TYR A 201 3.88 0.59 9.65
C TYR A 201 3.41 -0.86 9.57
N LEU A 202 2.85 -1.33 10.68
CA LEU A 202 2.45 -2.72 10.89
C LEU A 202 1.01 -2.74 11.44
N PRO A 203 -0.01 -3.13 10.65
CA PRO A 203 0.05 -3.46 9.23
C PRO A 203 0.20 -2.18 8.40
N ALA A 204 0.70 -2.34 7.18
CA ALA A 204 0.78 -1.26 6.20
C ALA A 204 -0.61 -0.90 5.67
N GLY A 205 -0.84 0.39 5.43
CA GLY A 205 -2.02 0.92 4.75
C GLY A 205 -3.07 1.54 5.65
N VAL A 206 -4.02 2.24 5.00
CA VAL A 206 -5.21 2.82 5.64
C VAL A 206 -6.42 1.89 5.57
N ASP A 207 -7.33 2.02 6.54
CA ASP A 207 -8.55 1.23 6.61
C ASP A 207 -9.58 1.69 5.57
N ILE A 208 -9.56 1.01 4.43
CA ILE A 208 -10.59 1.08 3.38
C ILE A 208 -11.46 -0.19 3.34
N GLY A 209 -11.28 -1.10 4.31
CA GLY A 209 -11.86 -2.44 4.27
C GLY A 209 -11.43 -3.24 3.04
N ALA A 210 -10.15 -3.20 2.65
CA ALA A 210 -9.63 -3.85 1.44
C ALA A 210 -9.92 -5.36 1.41
N ARG A 211 -10.37 -5.87 0.25
CA ARG A 211 -10.79 -7.27 0.03
C ARG A 211 -9.93 -8.02 -0.98
N ASN A 212 -9.13 -7.31 -1.76
CA ASN A 212 -8.28 -7.90 -2.79
C ASN A 212 -6.90 -7.24 -2.83
N ALA A 213 -5.98 -7.82 -3.61
CA ALA A 213 -4.59 -7.37 -3.67
C ALA A 213 -4.43 -5.93 -4.22
N ASP A 214 -5.31 -5.50 -5.12
CA ASP A 214 -5.27 -4.17 -5.70
C ASP A 214 -5.80 -3.10 -4.72
N GLU A 215 -6.86 -3.41 -3.98
CA GLU A 215 -7.35 -2.55 -2.89
C GLU A 215 -6.34 -2.48 -1.73
N MET A 216 -5.67 -3.60 -1.41
CA MET A 216 -4.57 -3.58 -0.45
C MET A 216 -3.43 -2.68 -0.92
N ALA A 217 -3.05 -2.75 -2.19
CA ALA A 217 -2.03 -1.88 -2.75
C ALA A 217 -2.46 -0.39 -2.72
N LEU A 218 -3.71 -0.09 -3.06
CA LEU A 218 -4.27 1.27 -2.95
C LEU A 218 -4.20 1.78 -1.51
N SER A 219 -4.64 0.97 -0.53
CA SER A 219 -4.59 1.28 0.90
C SER A 219 -3.17 1.66 1.36
N ILE A 220 -2.16 0.88 0.95
CA ILE A 220 -0.75 1.12 1.29
C ILE A 220 -0.21 2.37 0.59
N VAL A 221 -0.50 2.55 -0.70
CA VAL A 221 -0.07 3.73 -1.47
C VAL A 221 -0.65 5.00 -0.88
N VAL A 222 -1.92 4.99 -0.46
CA VAL A 222 -2.56 6.13 0.17
C VAL A 222 -1.93 6.46 1.53
N GLU A 223 -1.56 5.46 2.33
CA GLU A 223 -0.78 5.70 3.55
C GLU A 223 0.54 6.44 3.24
N ILE A 224 1.27 6.02 2.21
CA ILE A 224 2.51 6.68 1.75
C ILE A 224 2.23 8.11 1.28
N LEU A 225 1.17 8.33 0.50
CA LEU A 225 0.81 9.64 -0.02
C LEU A 225 0.42 10.63 1.07
N LEU A 226 -0.38 10.19 2.06
CA LEU A 226 -0.80 11.04 3.18
C LEU A 226 0.41 11.48 4.02
N ARG A 227 1.43 10.63 4.17
CA ARG A 227 2.71 11.04 4.79
C ARG A 227 3.45 12.10 3.99
N GLY A 228 3.41 12.03 2.66
CA GLY A 228 4.12 12.95 1.78
C GLY A 228 3.51 14.35 1.72
N ARG A 229 2.26 14.51 2.18
CA ARG A 229 1.48 15.76 2.08
C ARG A 229 1.44 16.60 3.35
N MET A 230 1.93 16.07 4.47
CA MET A 230 2.04 16.83 5.71
C MET A 230 3.31 17.70 5.68
N ASN A 231 3.17 18.92 5.16
CA ASN A 231 4.06 20.07 5.39
C ASN A 231 3.21 21.33 5.51
#